data_AF-A0A3N9V8L7-F1
#
_entry.id   AF-A0A3N9V8L7-F1
#
_cell.length_a   1.000
_cell.length_b   1.000
_cell.length_c   1.000
_cell.angle_alpha   90.00
_cell.angle_beta   90.00
_cell.angle_gamma   90.00
#
_symmetry.space_group_name_H-M   'P 1'
#
loop_
_entity.id
_entity.type
_entity.pdbx_description
1 polymer ?
#
loop_
_entity_poly.entity_id
_entity_poly.type
_entity_poly.pdbx_seq_one_letter_code
_entity_poly.pdbx_strand_id
1 'polypeptide(L)'
;MKAMRCRYSEAAMKVVHSYLRRTGQTLRFCDGGYSLSEGAPNIETIEQAFRHGAIQLAGDGSIMICGTDIPPQWDTVKIRRRIEDHLRKSASKGDIIRIAACLGVKMR
;
A
#
# COMPACT_ATOMS: atom_id res chain seq x y z
N MET A 1 -8.03 25.28 -21.51
CA MET A 1 -7.17 24.11 -21.21
C MET A 1 -7.69 23.42 -19.97
N LYS A 2 -8.33 22.24 -20.11
CA LYS A 2 -8.84 21.47 -18.96
C LYS A 2 -7.64 20.79 -18.29
N ALA A 3 -7.24 21.28 -17.13
CA ALA A 3 -6.27 20.57 -16.29
C ALA A 3 -6.85 19.19 -15.97
N MET A 4 -6.20 18.16 -16.50
CA MET A 4 -6.49 16.77 -16.21
C MET A 4 -6.27 16.60 -14.70
N ARG A 5 -7.35 16.65 -13.92
CA ARG A 5 -7.34 16.26 -12.51
C ARG A 5 -6.98 14.78 -12.52
N CYS A 6 -5.69 14.47 -12.48
CA CYS A 6 -5.22 13.15 -12.10
C CYS A 6 -5.68 13.00 -10.65
N ARG A 7 -6.90 12.49 -10.47
CA ARG A 7 -7.39 12.02 -9.18
C ARG A 7 -6.45 10.88 -8.84
N TYR A 8 -5.45 11.17 -8.00
CA TYR A 8 -4.60 10.15 -7.41
C TYR A 8 -5.49 8.98 -6.99
N SER A 9 -5.13 7.76 -7.36
CA SER A 9 -6.01 6.62 -7.08
C SER A 9 -6.16 6.53 -5.56
N GLU A 10 -7.40 6.45 -5.08
CA GLU A 10 -7.69 6.30 -3.65
C GLU A 10 -6.94 5.10 -3.05
N ALA A 11 -6.68 4.09 -3.89
CA ALA A 11 -5.84 2.95 -3.58
C ALA A 11 -4.39 3.35 -3.28
N ALA A 12 -3.75 4.19 -4.12
CA ALA A 12 -2.38 4.65 -3.90
C ALA A 12 -2.23 5.43 -2.60
N MET A 13 -3.19 6.31 -2.29
CA MET A 13 -3.19 7.05 -1.01
C MET A 13 -3.31 6.12 0.19
N LYS A 14 -4.16 5.08 0.11
CA LYS A 14 -4.29 4.06 1.16
C LYS A 14 -3.01 3.26 1.35
N VAL A 15 -2.30 2.94 0.27
CA VAL A 15 -1.00 2.23 0.32
C VAL A 15 0.04 3.09 1.02
N VAL A 16 0.19 4.34 0.60
CA VAL A 16 1.09 5.34 1.23
C VAL A 16 0.79 5.48 2.71
N HIS A 17 -0.47 5.74 3.07
CA HIS A 17 -0.88 5.91 4.46
C HIS A 17 -0.59 4.64 5.29
N SER A 18 -0.83 3.46 4.71
CA SER A 18 -0.53 2.18 5.36
C SER A 18 0.96 1.94 5.54
N TYR A 19 1.79 2.34 4.57
CA TYR A 19 3.24 2.26 4.63
C TYR A 19 3.76 3.13 5.78
N LEU A 20 3.42 4.43 5.75
CA LEU A 20 3.84 5.41 6.76
C LEU A 20 3.42 4.99 8.17
N ARG A 21 2.20 4.48 8.34
CA ARG A 21 1.73 3.98 9.63
C ARG A 21 2.54 2.79 10.14
N ARG A 22 2.96 1.88 9.25
CA ARG A 22 3.76 0.70 9.62
C ARG A 22 5.19 1.05 9.97
N THR A 23 5.76 2.04 9.28
CA THR A 23 7.13 2.50 9.53
C THR A 23 7.19 3.52 10.67
N GLY A 24 6.05 3.93 11.24
CA GLY A 24 5.98 4.94 12.30
C GLY A 24 6.34 6.34 11.80
N GLN A 25 6.16 6.59 10.50
CA GLN A 25 6.57 7.81 9.84
C GLN A 25 5.36 8.63 9.37
N THR A 26 5.63 9.90 9.08
CA THR A 26 4.72 10.86 8.49
C THR A 26 5.47 11.76 7.51
N LEU A 27 4.71 12.48 6.69
CA LEU A 27 5.27 13.49 5.79
C LEU A 27 5.23 14.84 6.49
N ARG A 28 6.34 15.59 6.40
CA ARG A 28 6.41 16.99 6.81
C ARG A 28 6.89 17.85 5.67
N PHE A 29 6.26 19.00 5.51
CA PHE A 29 6.73 20.03 4.60
C PHE A 29 7.71 20.94 5.36
N CYS A 30 8.99 20.91 4.97
CA CYS A 30 10.07 21.69 5.56
C CYS A 30 10.99 22.20 4.45
N ASP A 31 11.51 23.42 4.58
CA ASP A 31 12.51 24.01 3.67
C ASP A 31 12.14 23.93 2.18
N GLY A 32 10.86 24.10 1.85
CA GLY A 32 10.34 24.08 0.48
C GLY A 32 10.13 22.68 -0.12
N GLY A 33 10.36 21.61 0.65
CA GLY A 33 10.19 20.23 0.22
C GLY A 33 9.43 19.37 1.23
N TYR A 34 9.12 18.14 0.82
CA TYR A 34 8.59 17.12 1.74
C TYR A 34 9.72 16.19 2.19
N SER A 35 9.67 15.81 3.46
CA SER A 35 10.57 14.82 4.06
C SER A 35 9.79 13.83 4.92
N LEU A 36 10.36 12.64 5.10
CA LEU A 36 9.86 11.64 6.05
C LEU A 36 10.35 11.98 7.45
N SER A 37 9.46 11.94 8.43
CA SER A 37 9.74 12.19 9.85
C SER A 37 8.98 11.19 10.71
N GLU A 38 9.40 10.97 11.95
CA GLU A 38 8.65 10.13 12.88
C GLU A 38 7.29 10.76 13.23
N GLY A 39 6.24 9.95 13.26
CA GLY A 39 4.91 10.40 13.66
C GLY A 39 3.77 9.62 13.02
N ALA A 40 2.55 10.06 13.34
CA ALA A 40 1.35 9.51 12.73
C ALA A 40 1.12 10.13 11.34
N PRO A 41 0.86 9.32 10.30
CA PRO A 41 0.53 9.84 8.98
C PRO A 41 -0.78 10.61 9.00
N ASN A 42 -0.80 11.76 8.31
CA ASN A 42 -2.01 12.55 8.08
C ASN A 42 -2.41 12.44 6.59
N ILE A 43 -3.68 12.11 6.33
CA ILE A 43 -4.23 11.94 4.99
C ILE A 43 -4.17 13.25 4.19
N GLU A 44 -4.49 14.39 4.80
CA GLU A 44 -4.45 15.69 4.13
C GLU A 44 -3.01 16.05 3.70
N THR A 45 -2.02 15.74 4.54
CA THR A 45 -0.61 15.98 4.21
C THR A 45 -0.13 15.05 3.09
N ILE A 46 -0.59 13.79 3.08
CA ILE A 46 -0.32 12.85 1.99
C ILE A 46 -0.93 13.36 0.68
N GLU A 47 -2.18 13.84 0.70
CA GLU A 47 -2.84 14.43 -0.45
C GLU A 47 -2.09 15.65 -0.99
N GLN A 48 -1.64 16.55 -0.10
CA GLN A 48 -0.86 17.72 -0.50
C GLN A 48 0.50 17.30 -1.09
N ALA A 49 1.16 16.31 -0.51
CA ALA A 49 2.43 15.78 -1.03
C ALA A 49 2.27 15.18 -2.43
N PHE A 50 1.15 14.48 -2.69
CA PHE A 50 0.79 14.04 -4.04
C PHE A 50 0.62 15.22 -5.01
N ARG A 51 -0.15 16.24 -4.61
CA ARG A 51 -0.37 17.46 -5.42
C ARG A 51 0.92 18.20 -5.75
N HIS A 52 1.87 18.21 -4.82
CA HIS A 52 3.16 18.87 -4.97
C HIS A 52 4.21 17.97 -5.67
N GLY A 53 3.86 16.74 -6.04
CA GLY A 53 4.75 15.81 -6.76
C GLY A 53 5.81 15.14 -5.89
N ALA A 54 5.73 15.27 -4.57
CA ALA A 54 6.61 14.59 -3.62
C ALA A 54 6.28 13.10 -3.45
N ILE A 55 5.08 12.70 -3.88
CA ILE A 55 4.68 11.31 -4.03
C ILE A 55 4.33 11.06 -5.49
N GLN A 56 4.98 10.05 -6.08
CA GLN A 56 4.84 9.74 -7.50
C GLN A 56 4.46 8.27 -7.68
N LEU A 57 3.62 8.01 -8.67
CA LEU A 57 3.27 6.67 -9.12
C LEU A 57 4.05 6.39 -10.41
N ALA A 58 4.88 5.37 -10.40
CA ALA A 58 5.59 4.94 -11.59
C ALA A 58 4.70 4.02 -12.46
N GLY A 59 5.07 3.87 -13.73
CA GLY A 59 4.30 3.08 -14.71
C GLY A 59 4.25 1.58 -14.40
N ASP A 60 5.17 1.08 -13.56
CA ASP A 60 5.21 -0.30 -13.07
C ASP A 60 4.33 -0.53 -11.83
N GLY A 61 3.67 0.52 -11.33
CA GLY A 61 2.84 0.49 -10.15
C GLY A 61 3.58 0.70 -8.83
N SER A 62 4.89 0.98 -8.84
CA SER A 62 5.62 1.42 -7.64
C SER A 62 5.22 2.83 -7.23
N ILE A 63 5.35 3.12 -5.93
CA ILE A 63 5.08 4.44 -5.36
C ILE A 63 6.38 4.99 -4.77
N MET A 64 6.81 6.13 -5.26
CA MET A 64 7.99 6.83 -4.74
C MET A 64 7.56 7.94 -3.78
N ILE A 65 8.12 7.96 -2.57
CA ILE A 65 7.86 8.97 -1.54
C ILE A 65 9.19 9.59 -1.13
N CYS A 66 9.43 10.87 -1.44
CA CYS A 66 10.65 11.58 -1.01
C CYS A 66 11.95 10.79 -1.29
N GLY A 67 12.03 10.10 -2.45
CA GLY A 67 13.16 9.24 -2.82
C GLY A 67 13.14 7.82 -2.26
N THR A 68 12.12 7.43 -1.50
CA THR A 68 11.92 6.05 -1.03
C THR A 68 10.95 5.31 -1.95
N ASP A 69 11.38 4.19 -2.52
CA ASP A 69 10.51 3.34 -3.34
C ASP A 69 9.71 2.35 -2.48
N ILE A 70 8.39 2.38 -2.69
CA ILE A 70 7.45 1.39 -2.19
C ILE A 70 7.11 0.49 -3.39
N PRO A 71 7.59 -0.76 -3.39
CA PRO A 71 7.28 -1.66 -4.49
C PRO A 71 5.76 -1.94 -4.54
N PRO A 72 5.18 -2.18 -5.73
CA PRO A 72 3.76 -2.48 -5.90
C PRO A 72 3.31 -3.69 -5.05
N GLN A 73 4.26 -4.56 -4.72
CA GLN A 73 4.07 -5.76 -3.95
C GLN A 73 3.95 -5.50 -2.43
N TRP A 74 4.10 -4.28 -1.93
CA TRP A 74 4.04 -3.99 -0.49
C TRP A 74 2.67 -4.31 0.14
N ASP A 75 1.61 -4.33 -0.68
CA ASP A 75 0.28 -4.77 -0.25
C ASP A 75 0.10 -6.31 -0.29
N THR A 76 1.06 -7.07 -0.85
CA THR A 76 0.98 -8.54 -0.91
C THR A 76 0.92 -9.19 0.47
N VAL A 77 1.55 -8.62 1.51
CA VAL A 77 1.42 -9.13 2.88
C VAL A 77 0.00 -8.95 3.42
N LYS A 78 -0.65 -7.82 3.08
CA LYS A 78 -2.02 -7.51 3.49
C LYS A 78 -3.03 -8.33 2.71
N ILE A 79 -2.82 -8.48 1.40
CA ILE A 79 -3.59 -9.34 0.50
C ILE A 79 -3.45 -10.79 0.96
N ARG A 80 -2.23 -11.28 1.19
CA ARG A 80 -1.96 -12.62 1.73
C ARG A 80 -2.67 -12.83 3.05
N ARG A 81 -2.56 -11.90 4.00
CA ARG A 81 -3.23 -12.01 5.30
C ARG A 81 -4.75 -12.00 5.17
N ARG A 82 -5.29 -11.20 4.25
CA ARG A 82 -6.74 -11.14 3.97
C ARG A 82 -7.23 -12.42 3.28
N ILE A 83 -6.43 -13.02 2.40
CA ILE A 83 -6.67 -14.33 1.81
C ILE A 83 -6.60 -15.41 2.88
N GLU A 84 -5.58 -15.42 3.73
CA GLU A 84 -5.44 -16.37 4.85
C GLU A 84 -6.62 -16.25 5.83
N ASP A 85 -7.02 -15.03 6.20
CA ASP A 85 -8.17 -14.80 7.08
C ASP A 85 -9.49 -15.19 6.41
N HIS A 86 -9.64 -14.96 5.11
CA HIS A 86 -10.82 -15.40 4.36
C HIS A 86 -10.87 -16.92 4.23
N LEU A 87 -9.75 -17.57 3.91
CA LEU A 87 -9.64 -19.03 3.90
C LEU A 87 -9.94 -19.61 5.28
N ARG A 88 -9.44 -19.01 6.37
CA ARG A 88 -9.76 -19.45 7.74
C ARG A 88 -11.24 -19.34 8.09
N LYS A 89 -11.94 -18.33 7.56
CA LYS A 89 -13.35 -18.05 7.88
C LYS A 89 -14.35 -18.74 6.94
N SER A 90 -13.96 -18.98 5.69
CA SER A 90 -14.87 -19.36 4.61
C SER A 90 -14.55 -20.71 3.99
N ALA A 91 -13.33 -21.24 4.16
CA ALA A 91 -13.00 -22.54 3.62
C ALA A 91 -13.51 -23.65 4.53
N SER A 92 -14.40 -24.49 4.00
CA SER A 92 -14.68 -25.77 4.64
C SER A 92 -13.41 -26.61 4.69
N LYS A 93 -13.29 -27.56 5.62
CA LYS A 93 -12.15 -28.51 5.65
C LYS A 93 -11.87 -29.13 4.27
N GLY A 94 -12.93 -29.38 3.48
CA GLY A 94 -12.82 -29.89 2.12
C GLY A 94 -12.17 -28.93 1.13
N ASP A 95 -12.44 -27.62 1.22
CA ASP A 95 -11.84 -26.63 0.34
C ASP A 95 -10.36 -26.40 0.66
N ILE A 96 -9.98 -26.43 1.95
CA ILE A 96 -8.58 -26.37 2.37
C ILE A 96 -7.80 -27.58 1.84
N ILE A 97 -8.40 -28.78 1.88
CA ILE A 97 -7.79 -30.01 1.32
C ILE A 97 -7.63 -29.91 -0.20
N ARG A 98 -8.63 -29.40 -0.94
CA ARG A 98 -8.53 -29.22 -2.39
C ARG A 98 -7.46 -28.19 -2.77
N ILE A 99 -7.41 -27.05 -2.06
CA ILE A 99 -6.40 -26.02 -2.29
C ILE A 99 -4.99 -26.56 -1.97
N ALA A 100 -4.83 -27.27 -0.85
CA ALA A 100 -3.56 -27.89 -0.47
C ALA A 100 -3.11 -28.94 -1.52
N ALA A 101 -4.05 -29.74 -2.04
CA ALA A 101 -3.78 -30.70 -3.11
C ALA A 101 -3.37 -30.01 -4.42
N CYS A 102 -4.04 -28.92 -4.82
CA CYS A 102 -3.65 -28.13 -6.00
C CYS A 102 -2.29 -27.43 -5.84
N LEU A 103 -1.89 -27.10 -4.62
CA LEU A 103 -0.58 -26.50 -4.31
C LEU A 103 0.51 -27.55 -4.02
N GLY A 104 0.21 -28.85 -4.12
CA GLY A 104 1.17 -29.93 -3.86
C GLY A 104 1.57 -30.11 -2.39
N VAL A 105 0.82 -29.51 -1.46
CA VAL A 105 1.10 -29.58 -0.02
C VAL A 105 0.40 -30.80 0.58
N LYS A 106 1.17 -31.78 1.08
CA LYS A 106 0.63 -32.91 1.84
C LYS A 106 0.18 -32.43 3.22
N MET A 107 -1.13 -32.37 3.45
CA MET A 107 -1.69 -32.20 4.79
C MET A 107 -1.70 -33.56 5.50
N ARG A 108 -1.09 -33.62 6.69
CA ARG A 108 -1.10 -34.79 7.59
C ARG A 108 -2.32 -34.77 8.49
#